data_AF-A0A2D9WE15-F1
#
_entry.id   AF-A0A2D9WE15-F1
#
_cell.length_a   1.000
_cell.length_b   1.000
_cell.length_c   1.000
_cell.angle_alpha   90.00
_cell.angle_beta   90.00
_cell.angle_gamma   90.00
#
_symmetry.space_group_name_H-M   'P 1'
#
loop_
_entity.id
_entity.type
_entity.pdbx_description
1 polymer ?
#
loop_
_entity_poly.entity_id
_entity_poly.type
_entity_poly.pdbx_seq_one_letter_code
_entity_poly.pdbx_strand_id
1 'polypeptide(L)'
;MKTVTKKQPNNREIDDLIFASKVCKHTKSNTIVFAKNKQLIASGVGQTSRVDALKQAVKKANSFKLDLTESVMASDAFFPFP
;
A
#
# COMPACT_ATOMS: atom_id res chain seq x y z
N MET A 1 -14.06 -4.33 6.28
CA MET A 1 -13.01 -3.41 6.76
C MET A 1 -13.57 -2.59 7.91
N LYS A 2 -12.81 -2.33 8.97
CA LYS A 2 -13.24 -1.51 10.12
C LYS A 2 -12.31 -0.30 10.23
N THR A 3 -12.86 0.91 10.32
CA THR A 3 -12.06 2.12 10.53
C THR A 3 -11.57 2.17 11.98
N VAL A 4 -10.25 2.35 12.16
CA VAL A 4 -9.59 2.40 13.48
C VAL A 4 -8.90 3.74 13.76
N THR A 5 -9.09 4.73 12.88
CA THR A 5 -8.52 6.07 12.93
C THR A 5 -9.59 7.15 13.10
N LYS A 6 -9.20 8.36 13.55
CA LYS A 6 -10.11 9.51 13.65
C LYS A 6 -10.66 9.94 12.29
N LYS A 7 -9.81 9.95 11.26
CA LYS A 7 -10.20 10.23 9.86
C LYS A 7 -10.78 8.95 9.26
N GLN A 8 -11.98 9.04 8.70
CA GLN A 8 -12.59 7.95 7.93
C GLN A 8 -12.19 8.05 6.45
N PRO A 9 -11.97 6.92 5.76
CA PRO A 9 -11.77 6.92 4.33
C PRO A 9 -13.07 7.29 3.62
N ASN A 10 -12.97 8.05 2.52
CA ASN A 10 -14.10 8.29 1.63
C ASN A 10 -14.37 7.07 0.72
N ASN A 11 -15.48 7.09 -0.03
CA ASN A 11 -15.87 5.96 -0.90
C ASN A 11 -14.80 5.60 -1.95
N ARG A 12 -14.07 6.60 -2.51
CA ARG A 12 -12.96 6.35 -3.46
C ARG A 12 -11.81 5.63 -2.76
N GLU A 13 -11.42 6.10 -1.59
CA GLU A 13 -10.35 5.49 -0.79
C GLU A 13 -10.72 4.07 -0.35
N ILE A 14 -11.99 3.80 -0.02
CA ILE A 14 -12.47 2.45 0.31
C ILE A 14 -12.31 1.51 -0.89
N ASP A 15 -12.75 1.94 -2.07
CA ASP A 15 -12.60 1.18 -3.32
C ASP A 15 -11.12 0.88 -3.63
N ASP A 16 -10.26 1.90 -3.47
CA ASP A 16 -8.82 1.77 -3.68
C ASP A 16 -8.17 0.85 -2.63
N LEU A 17 -8.62 0.89 -1.37
CA LEU A 17 -8.14 -0.01 -0.30
C LEU A 17 -8.50 -1.47 -0.57
N ILE A 18 -9.72 -1.71 -1.08
CA ILE A 18 -10.16 -3.06 -1.50
C ILE A 18 -9.29 -3.54 -2.68
N PHE A 19 -9.04 -2.67 -3.66
CA PHE A 19 -8.14 -2.98 -4.77
C PHE A 19 -6.72 -3.30 -4.27
N ALA A 20 -6.13 -2.44 -3.45
CA ALA A 20 -4.78 -2.61 -2.91
C ALA A 20 -4.66 -3.90 -2.08
N SER A 21 -5.65 -4.23 -1.26
CA SER A 21 -5.69 -5.48 -0.49
C SER A 21 -5.72 -6.72 -1.39
N LYS A 22 -6.48 -6.68 -2.50
CA LYS A 22 -6.47 -7.76 -3.51
C LYS A 22 -5.10 -7.90 -4.15
N VAL A 23 -4.40 -6.80 -4.45
CA VAL A 23 -3.03 -6.87 -4.98
C VAL A 23 -2.10 -7.51 -3.96
N CYS A 24 -2.10 -7.06 -2.70
CA CYS A 24 -1.29 -7.66 -1.63
C CYS A 24 -1.47 -9.18 -1.54
N LYS A 25 -2.72 -9.66 -1.55
CA LYS A 25 -3.04 -11.10 -1.48
C LYS A 25 -2.35 -11.95 -2.55
N HIS A 26 -2.05 -11.39 -3.72
CA HIS A 26 -1.48 -12.11 -4.87
C HIS A 26 0.02 -11.81 -5.09
N THR A 27 0.67 -11.14 -4.14
CA THR A 27 2.10 -10.83 -4.17
C THR A 27 2.87 -11.64 -3.13
N LYS A 28 4.20 -11.70 -3.25
CA LYS A 28 5.06 -12.41 -2.30
C LYS A 28 5.34 -11.57 -1.07
N SER A 29 5.00 -12.10 0.10
CA SER A 29 5.29 -11.51 1.41
C SER A 29 6.79 -11.30 1.66
N ASN A 30 7.19 -10.29 2.43
CA ASN A 30 6.36 -9.20 2.95
C ASN A 30 6.06 -8.15 1.86
N THR A 31 4.82 -7.65 1.81
CA THR A 31 4.38 -6.70 0.77
C THR A 31 3.86 -5.38 1.32
N ILE A 32 4.23 -4.29 0.64
CA ILE A 32 3.55 -2.98 0.70
C ILE A 32 3.09 -2.59 -0.70
N VAL A 33 1.82 -2.19 -0.84
CA VAL A 33 1.20 -1.71 -2.08
C VAL A 33 0.67 -0.31 -1.89
N PHE A 34 1.03 0.60 -2.81
CA PHE A 34 0.38 1.89 -2.99
C PHE A 34 -0.56 1.85 -4.19
N ALA A 35 -1.80 2.32 -4.02
CA ALA A 35 -2.79 2.38 -5.08
C ALA A 35 -3.54 3.72 -5.08
N LYS A 36 -3.98 4.15 -6.26
CA LYS A 36 -4.80 5.35 -6.46
C LYS A 36 -5.68 5.14 -7.69
N ASN A 37 -6.97 5.48 -7.63
CA ASN A 37 -7.91 5.36 -8.74
C ASN A 37 -7.94 3.93 -9.34
N LYS A 38 -8.00 2.90 -8.48
CA LYS A 38 -7.97 1.47 -8.82
C LYS A 38 -6.75 1.04 -9.67
N GLN A 39 -5.65 1.79 -9.57
CA GLN A 39 -4.39 1.49 -10.23
C GLN A 39 -3.28 1.28 -9.21
N LEU A 40 -2.43 0.27 -9.44
CA LEU A 40 -1.18 0.08 -8.70
C LEU A 40 -0.21 1.21 -9.07
N ILE A 41 0.24 1.98 -8.08
CA ILE A 41 1.22 3.04 -8.29
C ILE A 41 2.64 2.52 -8.04
N ALA A 42 2.85 1.88 -6.89
CA ALA A 42 4.13 1.27 -6.56
C ALA A 42 3.95 0.13 -5.54
N SER A 43 4.88 -0.81 -5.53
CA SER A 43 4.91 -1.88 -4.54
C SER A 43 6.33 -2.29 -4.18
N GLY A 44 6.52 -2.73 -2.94
CA GLY A 44 7.67 -3.49 -2.50
C GLY A 44 7.22 -4.86 -2.05
N VAL A 45 7.95 -5.90 -2.46
CA VAL A 45 7.56 -7.31 -2.29
C VAL A 45 8.78 -8.16 -1.96
N GLY A 46 8.56 -9.30 -1.30
CA GLY A 46 9.60 -10.30 -1.04
C GLY A 46 10.70 -9.85 -0.09
N GLN A 47 10.46 -8.80 0.71
CA GLN A 47 11.45 -8.29 1.65
C GLN A 47 11.38 -9.03 2.99
N THR A 48 12.51 -9.09 3.69
CA THR A 48 12.60 -9.66 5.05
C THR A 48 11.80 -8.84 6.05
N SER A 49 11.73 -7.52 5.87
CA SER A 49 10.94 -6.61 6.69
C SER A 49 9.98 -5.76 5.87
N ARG A 50 8.85 -5.35 6.47
CA ARG A 50 7.88 -4.44 5.83
C ARG A 50 8.38 -3.01 5.73
N VAL A 51 9.32 -2.61 6.58
CA VAL A 51 10.00 -1.33 6.47
C VAL A 51 10.83 -1.30 5.17
N ASP A 52 11.49 -2.40 4.83
CA ASP A 52 12.26 -2.48 3.59
C ASP A 52 11.35 -2.58 2.36
N ALA A 53 10.21 -3.30 2.47
CA ALA A 53 9.19 -3.28 1.42
C ALA A 53 8.64 -1.87 1.17
N LEU A 54 8.36 -1.11 2.23
CA LEU A 54 7.94 0.29 2.13
C LEU A 54 9.01 1.15 1.45
N LYS A 55 10.27 1.07 1.90
CA LYS A 55 11.39 1.80 1.28
C LYS A 55 11.56 1.46 -0.20
N GLN A 56 11.43 0.18 -0.56
CA GLN A 56 11.51 -0.28 -1.94
C GLN A 56 10.38 0.34 -2.79
N ALA A 57 9.14 0.32 -2.30
CA ALA A 57 7.99 0.90 -2.98
C ALA A 57 8.18 2.42 -3.22
N VAL A 58 8.58 3.16 -2.18
CA VAL A 58 8.81 4.61 -2.25
C VAL A 58 9.97 4.95 -3.18
N LYS A 59 11.10 4.21 -3.07
CA LYS A 59 12.25 4.40 -3.97
C LYS A 59 11.86 4.17 -5.43
N LYS A 60 11.05 3.13 -5.69
CA LYS A 60 10.54 2.85 -7.04
C LYS A 60 9.66 4.00 -7.53
N ALA A 61 8.67 4.43 -6.75
CA ALA A 61 7.80 5.56 -7.11
C ALA A 61 8.62 6.81 -7.48
N ASN A 62 9.58 7.19 -6.63
CA ASN A 62 10.46 8.32 -6.87
C ASN A 62 11.30 8.17 -8.15
N SER A 63 11.86 6.98 -8.40
CA SER A 63 12.66 6.72 -9.62
C SER A 63 11.85 6.86 -10.92
N PHE A 64 10.56 6.56 -10.87
CA PHE A 64 9.63 6.69 -12.00
C PHE A 64 8.86 8.03 -11.99
N LYS A 65 9.18 8.93 -11.05
CA LYS A 65 8.48 10.21 -10.85
C LYS A 65 6.96 10.03 -10.68
N LEU A 66 6.55 8.95 -10.01
CA LEU A 66 5.16 8.67 -9.69
C LEU A 66 4.79 9.37 -8.38
N ASP A 67 3.71 10.14 -8.41
CA ASP A 67 3.18 10.83 -7.24
C ASP A 67 2.40 9.85 -6.34
N LEU A 68 2.85 9.72 -5.10
CA LEU A 68 2.17 8.92 -4.07
C LEU A 68 1.13 9.73 -3.27
N THR A 69 1.00 11.04 -3.53
CA THR A 69 0.05 11.89 -2.82
C THR A 69 -1.39 11.44 -3.07
N GLU A 70 -2.18 11.38 -2.00
CA GLU A 70 -3.56 10.84 -2.00
C GLU A 70 -3.70 9.37 -2.44
N SER A 71 -2.60 8.61 -2.49
CA SER A 71 -2.68 7.16 -2.64
C SER A 71 -3.06 6.51 -1.30
N VAL A 72 -3.70 5.35 -1.38
CA VAL A 72 -3.89 4.46 -0.23
C VAL A 72 -2.77 3.44 -0.18
N MET A 73 -2.49 2.92 1.02
CA MET A 73 -1.47 1.89 1.23
C MET A 73 -2.10 0.65 1.85
N ALA A 74 -1.72 -0.53 1.37
CA ALA A 74 -2.08 -1.81 1.96
C ALA A 74 -0.82 -2.65 2.27
N SER A 75 -0.93 -3.48 3.31
CA SER A 75 0.05 -4.46 3.74
C SER A 75 -0.62 -5.83 3.77
N ASP A 76 0.12 -6.90 3.48
CA ASP A 76 -0.37 -8.28 3.57
C ASP A 76 -0.43 -8.81 5.02
N ALA A 77 0.23 -8.14 5.96
CA ALA A 77 0.22 -8.45 7.39
C ALA A 77 0.13 -7.20 8.30
N PHE A 78 -0.21 -7.39 9.59
CA PHE A 78 -0.35 -6.32 10.59
C PHE A 78 0.99 -5.64 10.90
N PHE A 79 1.04 -4.31 11.07
CA PHE A 79 2.25 -3.58 11.53
C PHE A 79 2.54 -3.88 13.02
N PRO A 80 3.72 -4.44 13.36
CA PRO A 80 4.04 -4.84 14.72
C PRO A 80 4.52 -3.66 15.57
N PHE A 81 4.92 -2.57 14.92
CA PHE A 81 5.41 -1.34 15.53
C PHE A 81 4.76 -0.13 14.82
N PRO A 82 4.59 1.01 15.52
CA PRO A 82 4.16 2.28 14.93
C PRO A 82 5.09 2.82 13.84
#